data_AF-A0A7C5JT21-F1
#
_entry.id   AF-A0A7C5JT21-F1
#
_cell.length_a   1.000
_cell.length_b   1.000
_cell.length_c   1.000
_cell.angle_alpha   90.00
_cell.angle_beta   90.00
_cell.angle_gamma   90.00
#
_symmetry.space_group_name_H-M   'P 1'
#
loop_
_entity.id
_entity.type
_entity.pdbx_description
1 polymer ?
#
loop_
_entity_poly.entity_id
_entity_poly.type
_entity_poly.pdbx_seq_one_letter_code
_entity_poly.pdbx_strand_id
1 'polypeptide(L)'
;MKSSEMKKLCIARLWNGGFYYIPTEHKGRRISAKVSAPGAFALIKDDKSPMVELISSSQLVFKVEDNFSGFKCENLPEMYINGRWVLSEYDSDEHTLVPVPLEPIESGKLKVKIVASDVVGNKTIKRFVINRNGK
;
A
#
# COMPACT_ATOMS: atom_id res chain seq x y z
N MET A 1 -7.27 -14.09 -21.64
CA MET A 1 -7.20 -13.61 -20.25
C MET A 1 -8.12 -12.41 -20.07
N LYS A 2 -8.88 -12.31 -18.96
CA LYS A 2 -9.76 -11.16 -18.68
C LYS A 2 -8.92 -9.90 -18.39
N SER A 3 -9.47 -8.72 -18.66
CA SER A 3 -8.75 -7.44 -18.46
C SER A 3 -8.32 -7.22 -17.01
N SER A 4 -9.10 -7.68 -16.03
CA SER A 4 -8.75 -7.60 -14.59
C SER A 4 -7.51 -8.43 -14.24
N GLU A 5 -7.39 -9.63 -14.77
CA GLU A 5 -6.24 -10.52 -14.55
C GLU A 5 -4.98 -9.99 -15.26
N MET A 6 -5.13 -9.34 -16.42
CA MET A 6 -4.01 -8.69 -17.11
C MET A 6 -3.35 -7.62 -16.26
N LYS A 7 -4.11 -6.86 -15.47
CA LYS A 7 -3.57 -5.80 -14.60
C LYS A 7 -2.74 -6.35 -13.44
N LYS A 8 -2.86 -7.65 -13.14
CA LYS A 8 -2.04 -8.34 -12.12
C LYS A 8 -0.68 -8.77 -12.65
N LEU A 9 -0.44 -8.69 -13.95
CA LEU A 9 0.84 -9.07 -14.54
C LEU A 9 1.80 -7.88 -14.56
N CYS A 10 2.99 -8.06 -14.01
CA CYS A 10 4.05 -7.07 -14.01
C CYS A 10 5.29 -7.60 -14.71
N ILE A 11 6.07 -6.68 -15.28
CA ILE A 11 7.45 -6.98 -15.66
C ILE A 11 8.32 -6.81 -14.42
N ALA A 12 9.13 -7.82 -14.13
CA ALA A 12 10.07 -7.81 -13.03
C ALA A 12 11.49 -8.09 -13.54
N ARG A 13 12.49 -7.50 -12.88
CA ARG A 13 13.90 -7.79 -13.15
C ARG A 13 14.40 -8.79 -12.13
N LEU A 14 15.11 -9.82 -12.58
CA LEU A 14 15.89 -10.69 -11.70
C LEU A 14 17.20 -9.98 -11.34
N TRP A 15 17.43 -9.73 -10.05
CA TRP A 15 18.67 -9.15 -9.51
C TRP A 15 18.94 -9.83 -8.16
N ASN A 16 20.18 -10.21 -7.86
CA ASN A 16 20.60 -10.67 -6.51
C ASN A 16 19.79 -11.85 -5.96
N GLY A 17 19.30 -12.72 -6.86
CA GLY A 17 18.45 -13.85 -6.50
C GLY A 17 16.98 -13.52 -6.24
N GLY A 18 16.57 -12.25 -6.37
CA GLY A 18 15.20 -11.78 -6.18
C GLY A 18 14.59 -11.14 -7.43
N PHE A 19 13.27 -11.12 -7.49
CA PHE A 19 12.53 -10.37 -8.51
C PHE A 19 12.12 -9.00 -7.96
N TYR A 20 12.44 -7.96 -8.69
CA TYR A 20 12.08 -6.59 -8.36
C TYR A 20 11.07 -6.07 -9.37
N TYR A 21 10.00 -5.48 -8.84
CA TYR A 21 8.96 -4.86 -9.65
C TYR A 21 9.55 -3.74 -10.53
N ILE A 22 9.13 -3.72 -11.81
CA ILE A 22 9.38 -2.61 -12.70
C ILE A 22 8.04 -1.95 -13.01
N PRO A 23 7.93 -0.61 -12.90
CA PRO A 23 6.76 0.13 -13.33
C PRO A 23 6.27 -0.32 -14.71
N THR A 24 5.11 -0.97 -14.72
CA THR A 24 4.57 -1.65 -15.90
C THR A 24 3.36 -0.90 -16.45
N GLU A 25 3.35 -0.67 -17.76
CA GLU A 25 2.24 -0.08 -18.51
C GLU A 25 1.41 -1.17 -19.19
N HIS A 26 0.09 -1.03 -19.11
CA HIS A 26 -0.87 -1.90 -19.79
C HIS A 26 -1.63 -1.13 -20.88
N LYS A 27 -1.55 -1.60 -22.13
CA LYS A 27 -2.38 -1.10 -23.24
C LYS A 27 -3.03 -2.27 -23.97
N GLY A 28 -4.27 -2.58 -23.60
CA GLY A 28 -4.98 -3.76 -24.10
C GLY A 28 -4.27 -5.05 -23.68
N ARG A 29 -3.72 -5.79 -24.66
CA ARG A 29 -2.92 -7.01 -24.43
C ARG A 29 -1.42 -6.76 -24.38
N ARG A 30 -0.97 -5.52 -24.64
CA ARG A 30 0.45 -5.16 -24.59
C ARG A 30 0.82 -4.77 -23.16
N ILE A 31 1.84 -5.45 -22.63
CA ILE A 31 2.49 -5.16 -21.36
C ILE A 31 3.89 -4.65 -21.69
N SER A 32 4.28 -3.49 -21.15
CA SER A 32 5.59 -2.90 -21.42
C SER A 32 6.14 -2.17 -20.21
N ALA A 33 7.46 -2.08 -20.12
CA ALA A 33 8.15 -1.32 -19.10
C ALA A 33 9.35 -0.61 -19.71
N LYS A 34 9.77 0.50 -19.09
CA LYS A 34 11.04 1.16 -19.39
C LYS A 34 12.08 0.61 -18.42
N VAL A 35 13.23 0.20 -18.96
CA VAL A 35 14.33 -0.37 -18.17
C VAL A 35 15.59 0.48 -18.36
N SER A 36 16.34 0.71 -17.29
CA SER A 36 17.58 1.50 -17.31
C SER A 36 18.84 0.65 -17.40
N ALA A 37 18.73 -0.66 -17.23
CA ALA A 37 19.86 -1.58 -17.24
C ALA A 37 19.48 -2.93 -17.88
N PRO A 38 20.42 -3.57 -18.60
CA PRO A 38 20.21 -4.90 -19.17
C PRO A 38 20.10 -5.97 -18.08
N GLY A 39 19.55 -7.13 -18.42
CA GLY A 39 19.46 -8.26 -17.50
C GLY A 39 18.39 -9.26 -17.90
N ALA A 40 18.08 -10.17 -16.97
CA ALA A 40 16.98 -11.10 -17.10
C ALA A 40 15.69 -10.48 -16.57
N PHE A 41 14.61 -10.67 -17.32
CA PHE A 41 13.29 -10.15 -17.00
C PHE A 41 12.26 -11.28 -17.04
N ALA A 42 11.24 -11.17 -16.20
CA ALA A 42 10.14 -12.10 -16.15
C ALA A 42 8.80 -11.36 -16.16
N LEU A 43 7.78 -12.04 -16.67
CA LEU A 43 6.39 -11.63 -16.48
C LEU A 43 5.88 -12.35 -15.23
N ILE A 44 5.56 -11.61 -14.19
CA ILE A 44 5.14 -12.14 -12.89
C ILE A 44 3.70 -11.72 -12.61
N LYS A 45 2.90 -12.64 -12.09
CA LYS A 45 1.58 -12.30 -11.54
C LYS A 45 1.74 -11.90 -10.08
N ASP A 46 1.41 -10.66 -9.75
CA ASP A 46 1.30 -10.19 -8.39
C ASP A 46 -0.14 -10.35 -7.88
N ASP A 47 -0.33 -11.28 -6.95
CA ASP A 47 -1.61 -11.57 -6.32
C ASP A 47 -1.59 -11.38 -4.79
N LYS A 48 -0.52 -10.78 -4.26
CA LYS A 48 -0.36 -10.56 -2.82
C LYS A 48 -0.91 -9.19 -2.45
N SER A 49 -1.83 -9.16 -1.49
CA SER A 49 -2.36 -7.90 -0.99
C SER A 49 -1.41 -7.29 0.05
N PRO A 50 -1.37 -5.96 0.16
CA PRO A 50 -0.61 -5.28 1.21
C PRO A 50 -0.98 -5.77 2.61
N MET A 51 -0.03 -5.76 3.52
CA MET A 51 -0.22 -6.02 4.94
C MET A 51 -0.57 -4.73 5.68
N VAL A 52 -1.42 -4.84 6.70
CA VAL A 52 -1.69 -3.72 7.63
C VAL A 52 -1.71 -4.25 9.06
N GLU A 53 -0.92 -3.62 9.93
CA GLU A 53 -0.76 -3.96 11.35
C GLU A 53 -0.79 -2.69 12.21
N LEU A 54 -1.29 -2.79 13.45
CA LEU A 54 -1.24 -1.68 14.42
C LEU A 54 0.06 -1.78 15.22
N ILE A 55 0.91 -0.75 15.16
CA ILE A 55 2.16 -0.66 15.93
C ILE A 55 1.91 0.03 17.27
N SER A 56 1.21 1.18 17.26
CA SER A 56 0.96 1.97 18.46
C SER A 56 -0.48 2.49 18.50
N SER A 57 -1.24 2.07 19.51
CA SER A 57 -2.62 2.52 19.72
C SER A 57 -2.71 3.95 20.24
N SER A 58 -1.73 4.40 21.02
CA SER A 58 -1.70 5.75 21.62
C SER A 58 -1.37 6.82 20.57
N GLN A 59 -0.40 6.53 19.70
CA GLN A 59 0.05 7.44 18.64
C GLN A 59 -0.65 7.17 17.30
N LEU A 60 -1.46 6.11 17.21
CA LEU A 60 -2.13 5.67 15.97
C LEU A 60 -1.13 5.41 14.83
N VAL A 61 -0.05 4.70 15.14
CA VAL A 61 0.97 4.29 14.17
C VAL A 61 0.60 2.91 13.65
N PHE A 62 0.53 2.78 12.33
CA PHE A 62 0.24 1.52 11.65
C PHE A 62 1.39 1.14 10.73
N LYS A 63 1.73 -0.15 10.69
CA LYS A 63 2.58 -0.69 9.64
C LYS A 63 1.72 -0.93 8.41
N VAL A 64 2.13 -0.43 7.26
CA VAL A 64 1.50 -0.71 5.97
C VAL A 64 2.58 -1.06 4.97
N GLU A 65 2.63 -2.31 4.55
CA GLU A 65 3.74 -2.85 3.75
C GLU A 65 3.18 -3.62 2.57
N ASP A 66 3.79 -3.45 1.40
CA ASP A 66 3.58 -4.31 0.24
C ASP A 66 4.90 -4.96 -0.15
N ASN A 67 4.86 -6.26 -0.45
CA ASN A 67 6.07 -7.06 -0.63
C ASN A 67 6.51 -7.17 -2.10
N PHE A 68 5.86 -6.48 -3.04
CA PHE A 68 6.23 -6.58 -4.45
C PHE A 68 5.99 -5.32 -5.28
N SER A 69 4.74 -5.04 -5.68
CA SER A 69 4.45 -3.94 -6.61
C SER A 69 4.42 -2.56 -5.94
N GLY A 70 4.39 -2.54 -4.61
CA GLY A 70 4.55 -1.36 -3.78
C GLY A 70 3.37 -0.38 -3.86
N PHE A 71 3.64 0.85 -3.44
CA PHE A 71 2.72 1.99 -3.55
C PHE A 71 3.33 3.06 -4.44
N LYS A 72 2.49 3.94 -4.99
CA LYS A 72 2.86 5.18 -5.69
C LYS A 72 2.02 6.34 -5.12
N CYS A 73 2.38 7.56 -5.50
CA CYS A 73 1.69 8.78 -5.07
C CYS A 73 0.17 8.72 -5.28
N GLU A 74 -0.29 8.05 -6.34
CA GLU A 74 -1.72 7.95 -6.68
C GLU A 74 -2.48 6.88 -5.88
N ASN A 75 -1.78 6.01 -5.14
CA ASN A 75 -2.36 4.90 -4.38
C ASN A 75 -1.69 4.72 -3.00
N LEU A 76 -1.26 5.82 -2.39
CA LEU A 76 -0.78 5.79 -1.01
C LEU A 76 -1.87 5.26 -0.06
N PRO A 77 -1.49 4.55 1.02
CA PRO A 77 -2.45 4.06 2.00
C PRO A 77 -3.30 5.19 2.62
N GLU A 78 -4.60 4.92 2.79
CA GLU A 78 -5.55 5.88 3.33
C GLU A 78 -5.95 5.50 4.76
N MET A 79 -6.06 6.51 5.63
CA MET A 79 -6.58 6.38 6.99
C MET A 79 -7.95 7.05 7.13
N TYR A 80 -8.85 6.39 7.84
CA TYR A 80 -10.13 6.95 8.25
C TYR A 80 -10.32 6.76 9.75
N ILE A 81 -10.75 7.79 10.45
CA ILE A 81 -11.06 7.76 11.87
C ILE A 81 -12.53 8.15 12.03
N ASN A 82 -13.31 7.31 12.73
CA ASN A 82 -14.74 7.49 12.94
C ASN A 82 -15.53 7.70 11.64
N GLY A 83 -15.07 7.05 10.55
CA GLY A 83 -15.70 7.11 9.23
C GLY A 83 -15.27 8.30 8.37
N ARG A 84 -14.52 9.27 8.89
CA ARG A 84 -13.99 10.41 8.13
C ARG A 84 -12.57 10.11 7.65
N TRP A 85 -12.26 10.50 6.42
CA TRP A 85 -10.88 10.46 5.93
C TRP A 85 -10.02 11.43 6.75
N VAL A 86 -8.80 11.04 7.07
CA VAL A 86 -7.84 11.86 7.83
C VAL A 86 -6.56 11.94 7.02
N LEU A 87 -5.98 13.14 6.94
CA LEU A 87 -4.66 13.33 6.35
C LEU A 87 -3.66 12.47 7.14
N SER A 88 -2.92 11.64 6.42
CA SER A 88 -1.92 10.75 7.01
C SER A 88 -0.64 10.81 6.20
N GLU A 89 0.48 10.72 6.88
CA GLU A 89 1.81 10.61 6.30
C GLU A 89 2.19 9.13 6.20
N TYR A 90 2.65 8.73 5.03
CA TYR A 90 3.19 7.40 4.79
C TYR A 90 4.71 7.52 4.62
N ASP A 91 5.46 6.87 5.50
CA ASP A 91 6.91 6.73 5.40
C ASP A 91 7.21 5.43 4.64
N SER A 92 7.83 5.55 3.47
CA SER A 92 8.15 4.40 2.61
C SER A 92 9.36 3.59 3.09
N ASP A 93 10.25 4.20 3.87
CA ASP A 93 11.46 3.55 4.37
C ASP A 93 11.13 2.74 5.64
N GLU A 94 10.28 3.30 6.50
CA GLU A 94 9.82 2.64 7.74
C GLU A 94 8.52 1.85 7.56
N HIS A 95 7.85 1.96 6.41
CA HIS A 95 6.55 1.35 6.10
C HIS A 95 5.47 1.72 7.13
N THR A 96 5.46 2.97 7.58
CA THR A 96 4.50 3.43 8.60
C THR A 96 3.49 4.42 8.04
N LEU A 97 2.27 4.36 8.57
CA LEU A 97 1.18 5.30 8.28
C LEU A 97 0.74 5.95 9.60
N VAL A 98 0.84 7.28 9.66
CA VAL A 98 0.56 8.06 10.88
C VAL A 98 -0.40 9.20 10.53
N PRO A 99 -1.45 9.47 11.34
CA PRO A 99 -2.31 10.62 11.09
C PRO A 99 -1.57 11.93 11.36
N VAL A 100 -1.76 12.91 10.48
CA VAL A 100 -1.30 14.30 10.63
C VAL A 100 -2.54 15.20 10.70
N PRO A 101 -3.25 15.19 11.84
CA PRO A 101 -4.56 15.79 11.89
C PRO A 101 -4.45 17.32 12.02
N LEU A 102 -5.29 18.04 11.28
CA LEU A 102 -5.38 19.51 11.37
C LEU A 102 -5.99 19.98 12.71
N GLU A 103 -6.79 19.12 13.32
CA GLU A 103 -7.44 19.32 14.61
C GLU A 103 -7.08 18.17 15.57
N PRO A 104 -7.10 18.37 16.89
CA PRO A 104 -6.85 17.27 17.83
C PRO A 104 -7.80 16.09 17.62
N ILE A 105 -7.26 14.87 17.59
CA ILE A 105 -8.08 13.65 17.54
C ILE A 105 -8.74 13.46 18.91
N GLU A 106 -10.07 13.41 18.92
CA GLU A 106 -10.87 13.23 20.14
C GLU A 106 -10.44 12.00 20.96
N SER A 107 -10.46 12.16 22.27
CA SER A 107 -10.27 11.07 23.22
C SER A 107 -11.47 10.11 23.21
N GLY A 108 -11.23 8.86 23.60
CA GLY A 108 -12.27 7.83 23.69
C GLY A 108 -12.15 6.75 22.62
N LYS A 109 -13.29 6.15 22.26
CA LYS A 109 -13.35 4.98 21.39
C LYS A 109 -13.31 5.40 19.92
N LEU A 110 -12.18 5.16 19.27
CA LEU A 110 -11.94 5.44 17.86
C LEU A 110 -12.20 4.20 16.99
N LYS A 111 -12.94 4.39 15.90
CA LYS A 111 -13.07 3.38 14.82
C LYS A 111 -12.11 3.75 13.70
N VAL A 112 -10.97 3.07 13.62
CA VAL A 112 -9.96 3.33 12.59
C VAL A 112 -10.14 2.33 11.44
N LYS A 113 -10.12 2.81 10.20
CA LYS A 113 -10.13 1.99 8.98
C LYS A 113 -8.93 2.40 8.14
N ILE A 114 -8.09 1.42 7.80
CA ILE A 114 -6.97 1.60 6.87
C ILE A 114 -7.32 0.92 5.55
N VAL A 115 -7.09 1.61 4.45
CA VAL A 115 -7.26 1.10 3.10
C VAL A 115 -5.91 1.18 2.40
N ALA A 116 -5.34 0.03 2.06
CA ALA A 116 -4.09 -0.06 1.32
C ALA A 116 -4.35 -0.76 -0.02
N SER A 117 -3.82 -0.22 -1.11
CA SER A 117 -3.93 -0.82 -2.44
C SER A 117 -2.61 -0.68 -3.17
N ASP A 118 -2.03 -1.80 -3.59
CA ASP A 118 -0.76 -1.80 -4.33
C ASP A 118 -0.95 -1.27 -5.77
N VAL A 119 0.14 -1.19 -6.54
CA VAL A 119 0.12 -0.67 -7.91
C VAL A 119 -0.70 -1.55 -8.87
N VAL A 120 -0.82 -2.85 -8.60
CA VAL A 120 -1.64 -3.77 -9.42
C VAL A 120 -3.08 -3.90 -8.92
N GLY A 121 -3.45 -3.14 -7.88
CA GLY A 121 -4.78 -3.11 -7.28
C GLY A 121 -5.12 -4.32 -6.41
N ASN A 122 -4.15 -5.05 -5.84
CA ASN A 122 -4.44 -5.90 -4.68
C ASN A 122 -4.74 -4.99 -3.49
N LYS A 123 -5.69 -5.39 -2.65
CA LYS A 123 -6.30 -4.46 -1.69
C LYS A 123 -6.52 -5.10 -0.33
N THR A 124 -6.13 -4.37 0.69
CA THR A 124 -6.42 -4.68 2.09
C THR A 124 -7.24 -3.58 2.72
N ILE A 125 -8.31 -3.97 3.43
CA ILE A 125 -9.11 -3.08 4.28
C ILE A 125 -9.09 -3.66 5.68
N LYS A 126 -8.39 -3.01 6.61
CA LYS A 126 -8.37 -3.38 8.03
C LYS A 126 -9.15 -2.36 8.85
N ARG A 127 -9.84 -2.85 9.88
CA ARG A 127 -10.61 -2.04 10.82
C ARG A 127 -10.14 -2.34 12.24
N PHE A 128 -9.96 -1.29 13.02
CA PHE A 128 -9.51 -1.33 14.40
C PHE A 128 -10.49 -0.55 15.27
N VAL A 129 -10.63 -0.99 16.51
CA VAL A 129 -11.32 -0.25 17.56
C VAL A 129 -10.29 0.05 18.63
N ILE A 130 -9.98 1.34 18.81
CA ILE A 130 -8.89 1.80 19.66
C ILE A 130 -9.47 2.71 20.74
N ASN A 131 -9.17 2.42 22.01
CA ASN A 131 -9.51 3.32 23.10
C ASN A 131 -8.33 4.24 23.36
N ARG A 132 -8.50 5.53 23.08
CA ARG A 132 -7.50 6.56 23.32
C ARG A 132 -7.81 7.25 24.63
N ASN A 133 -6.98 7.03 25.64
CA ASN A 133 -7.06 7.80 26.88
C ASN A 133 -6.55 9.21 26.58
N GLY A 134 -7.36 10.22 26.91
CA GLY A 134 -6.93 11.62 26.78
C GLY A 134 -5.71 11.88 27.67
N LYS A 135 -4.80 12.72 27.18
CA LYS A 135 -3.89 13.46 28.06
C LYS A 135 -4.53 14.80 28.38
#